data_AF-A0A5T1PGT2-F1
#
_entry.id   AF-A0A5T1PGT2-F1
#
_cell.length_a   1.000
_cell.length_b   1.000
_cell.length_c   1.000
_cell.angle_alpha   90.00
_cell.angle_beta   90.00
_cell.angle_gamma   90.00
#
_symmetry.space_group_name_H-M   'P 1'
#
loop_
_entity.id
_entity.type
_entity.pdbx_description
1 polymer ?
#
loop_
_entity_poly.entity_id
_entity_poly.type
_entity_poly.pdbx_seq_one_letter_code
_entity_poly.pdbx_strand_id
1 'polypeptide(L)'
;MIGIYQDDKLIKTYKSEEKASEFLPKILDELLKEYDFTSLIYANGPGSYMGIKISYVGLSTLSIVKNIPLFAVSAFELNGYKPISANKNFCFVYKEGEICLEQNIPAEFFLPKNLQELKLNNDNLPFYFLDAI
;
A
#
# COMPACT_ATOMS: atom_id res chain seq x y z
N MET A 1 -0.75 -4.28 6.82
CA MET A 1 0.67 -4.39 7.21
C MET A 1 1.30 -3.02 7.16
N ILE A 2 2.21 -2.69 8.08
CA ILE A 2 2.98 -1.43 8.08
C ILE A 2 4.45 -1.79 8.33
N GLY A 3 5.35 -1.14 7.60
CA GLY A 3 6.80 -1.25 7.81
C GLY A 3 7.39 0.11 8.19
N ILE A 4 8.31 0.09 9.15
CA ILE A 4 9.15 1.25 9.48
C ILE A 4 10.52 1.03 8.85
N TYR A 5 11.00 2.04 8.14
CA TYR A 5 12.25 1.99 7.40
C TYR A 5 13.20 3.07 7.88
N GLN A 6 14.47 2.72 8.01
CA GLN A 6 15.57 3.64 8.29
C GLN A 6 16.69 3.36 7.28
N ASP A 7 17.17 4.39 6.60
CA ASP A 7 18.17 4.28 5.52
C ASP A 7 17.78 3.21 4.48
N ASP A 8 16.54 3.30 4.00
CA ASP A 8 15.86 2.36 3.10
C ASP A 8 15.66 0.94 3.63
N LYS A 9 16.16 0.59 4.82
CA LYS A 9 16.08 -0.77 5.37
C LYS A 9 14.90 -0.94 6.31
N LEU A 10 14.17 -2.05 6.15
CA LEU A 10 13.07 -2.41 7.04
C LEU A 10 13.61 -2.72 8.46
N ILE A 11 13.18 -1.96 9.46
CA ILE A 11 13.59 -2.14 10.86
C ILE A 11 12.48 -2.69 11.76
N LYS A 12 11.21 -2.45 11.41
CA LYS A 12 10.06 -2.88 12.22
C LYS A 12 8.87 -3.21 11.32
N THR A 13 8.11 -4.23 11.68
CA THR A 13 6.91 -4.66 10.96
C THR A 13 5.74 -4.77 11.92
N TYR A 14 4.58 -4.28 11.48
CA TYR A 14 3.32 -4.40 12.18
C TYR A 14 2.29 -5.09 11.28
N LYS A 15 1.58 -6.06 11.85
CA LYS A 15 0.46 -6.76 11.22
C LYS A 15 -0.74 -6.73 12.18
N SER A 16 -1.93 -6.58 11.61
CA SER A 16 -3.19 -6.66 12.34
C SER A 16 -4.25 -7.26 11.42
N GLU A 17 -5.14 -8.03 12.01
CA GLU A 17 -6.34 -8.59 11.37
C GLU A 17 -7.56 -7.66 11.50
N GLU A 18 -7.42 -6.54 12.23
CA GLU A 18 -8.46 -5.52 12.33
C GLU A 18 -8.72 -4.85 10.97
N LYS A 19 -9.90 -4.24 10.83
CA LYS A 19 -10.20 -3.40 9.66
C LYS A 19 -9.22 -2.23 9.59
N ALA A 20 -8.84 -1.83 8.38
CA ALA A 20 -7.94 -0.70 8.17
C ALA A 20 -8.42 0.60 8.86
N SER A 21 -9.74 0.85 8.90
CA SER A 21 -10.34 2.00 9.58
C SER A 21 -10.13 2.01 11.09
N GLU A 22 -9.93 0.84 11.70
CA GLU A 22 -9.72 0.69 13.14
C GLU A 22 -8.23 0.64 13.47
N PHE A 23 -7.46 -0.11 12.67
CA PHE A 23 -6.03 -0.30 12.88
C PHE A 23 -5.23 0.97 12.59
N LEU A 24 -5.48 1.62 11.44
CA LEU A 24 -4.62 2.70 10.94
C LEU A 24 -4.56 3.91 11.90
N PRO A 25 -5.67 4.42 12.46
CA PRO A 25 -5.59 5.55 13.39
C PRO A 25 -4.82 5.20 14.67
N LYS A 26 -5.03 4.00 15.23
CA LYS A 26 -4.37 3.55 16.46
C LYS A 26 -2.87 3.46 16.28
N ILE A 27 -2.42 2.75 15.24
CA ILE A 27 -0.99 2.53 15.01
C ILE A 27 -0.28 3.83 14.62
N LEU A 28 -0.93 4.74 13.88
CA LEU A 28 -0.32 6.04 13.58
C LEU A 28 -0.14 6.89 14.85
N ASP A 29 -1.10 6.88 15.79
CA ASP A 29 -0.96 7.60 17.07
C ASP A 29 0.23 7.07 17.90
N GLU A 30 0.43 5.75 17.92
CA GLU A 30 1.59 5.13 18.59
C GLU A 30 2.90 5.51 17.89
N LEU A 31 2.94 5.36 16.57
CA LEU A 31 4.14 5.60 15.76
C LEU A 31 4.59 7.06 15.80
N LEU A 32 3.67 8.02 15.82
CA LEU A 32 3.98 9.44 15.87
C LEU A 32 4.53 9.91 17.24
N LYS A 33 4.44 9.07 18.27
CA LYS A 33 5.10 9.31 19.57
C LYS A 33 6.53 8.76 19.60
N GLU A 34 6.83 7.77 18.75
CA GLU A 34 8.11 7.04 18.72
C GLU A 34 9.05 7.58 17.63
N TYR A 35 8.50 8.11 16.53
CA TYR A 35 9.28 8.47 15.33
C TYR A 35 8.90 9.84 14.75
N ASP A 36 9.92 10.52 14.22
CA ASP A 36 9.76 11.63 13.27
C ASP A 36 9.98 11.10 11.84
N PHE A 37 8.90 11.00 11.07
CA PHE A 37 8.94 10.49 9.70
C PHE A 37 9.44 11.54 8.71
N THR A 38 10.28 11.13 7.77
CA THR A 38 10.75 11.99 6.66
C THR A 38 9.93 11.82 5.38
N SER A 39 9.20 10.70 5.25
CA SER A 39 8.33 10.39 4.13
C SER A 39 7.32 9.31 4.49
N LEU A 40 6.26 9.22 3.68
CA LEU A 40 5.23 8.20 3.75
C LEU A 40 5.14 7.48 2.40
N ILE A 41 4.91 6.16 2.42
CA ILE A 41 4.72 5.35 1.22
C ILE A 41 3.48 4.48 1.43
N TYR A 42 2.65 4.35 0.41
CA TYR A 42 1.48 3.47 0.47
C TYR A 42 1.23 2.74 -0.85
N ALA A 43 0.62 1.55 -0.76
CA ALA A 43 0.16 0.81 -1.92
C ALA A 43 -1.12 1.46 -2.47
N ASN A 44 -1.06 2.07 -3.66
CA ASN A 44 -2.20 2.80 -4.21
C ASN A 44 -3.17 1.94 -5.02
N GLY A 45 -2.80 0.69 -5.34
CA GLY A 45 -3.65 -0.28 -6.02
C GLY A 45 -2.89 -1.14 -7.05
N PRO A 46 -3.58 -2.11 -7.68
CA PRO A 46 -4.97 -2.50 -7.42
C PRO A 46 -5.15 -3.29 -6.12
N GLY A 47 -6.38 -3.43 -5.63
CA GLY A 47 -6.68 -4.14 -4.38
C GLY A 47 -8.01 -3.73 -3.75
N SER A 48 -8.15 -3.90 -2.43
CA SER A 48 -9.36 -3.51 -1.70
C SER A 48 -9.65 -2.01 -1.83
N TYR A 49 -10.75 -1.67 -2.49
CA TYR A 49 -11.19 -0.28 -2.70
C TYR A 49 -11.24 0.52 -1.38
N MET A 50 -11.84 -0.05 -0.34
CA MET A 50 -11.91 0.60 0.98
C MET A 50 -10.55 0.68 1.66
N GLY A 51 -9.72 -0.37 1.57
CA GLY A 51 -8.38 -0.37 2.16
C GLY A 51 -7.49 0.73 1.57
N ILE A 52 -7.52 0.88 0.25
CA ILE A 52 -6.78 1.92 -0.48
C ILE A 52 -7.31 3.31 -0.07
N LYS A 53 -8.63 3.51 -0.09
CA LYS A 53 -9.26 4.80 0.25
C LYS A 53 -8.91 5.25 1.67
N ILE A 54 -9.07 4.36 2.65
CA ILE A 54 -8.78 4.67 4.07
C ILE A 54 -7.30 4.98 4.25
N SER A 55 -6.42 4.18 3.65
CA SER A 55 -4.97 4.39 3.74
C SER A 55 -4.56 5.73 3.13
N TYR A 56 -5.06 6.04 1.93
CA TYR A 56 -4.79 7.29 1.25
C TYR A 56 -5.24 8.48 2.09
N VAL A 57 -6.50 8.53 2.53
CA VAL A 57 -7.02 9.66 3.32
C VAL A 57 -6.25 9.85 4.62
N GLY A 58 -5.94 8.77 5.33
CA GLY A 58 -5.17 8.84 6.58
C GLY A 58 -3.75 9.37 6.35
N LEU A 59 -3.03 8.80 5.38
CA LEU A 59 -1.64 9.17 5.11
C LEU A 59 -1.51 10.52 4.39
N SER A 60 -2.46 10.90 3.53
CA SER A 60 -2.49 12.21 2.88
C SER A 60 -2.74 13.31 3.91
N THR A 61 -3.64 13.07 4.86
CA THR A 61 -3.88 14.00 5.98
C THR A 61 -2.60 14.16 6.79
N LEU A 62 -1.93 13.06 7.14
CA LEU A 62 -0.68 13.11 7.90
C LEU A 62 0.43 13.84 7.14
N SER A 63 0.58 13.55 5.85
CA SER A 63 1.52 14.22 4.94
C SER A 63 1.35 15.74 4.96
N ILE A 64 0.10 16.22 4.85
CA ILE A 64 -0.21 17.65 4.89
C ILE A 64 0.09 18.24 6.27
N VAL A 65 -0.37 17.60 7.35
CA VAL A 65 -0.23 18.13 8.72
C VAL A 65 1.24 18.18 9.17
N LYS A 66 2.04 17.20 8.77
CA LYS A 66 3.47 17.12 9.13
C LYS A 66 4.39 17.74 8.09
N ASN A 67 3.85 18.17 6.94
CA ASN A 67 4.60 18.68 5.80
C ASN A 67 5.72 17.72 5.34
N ILE A 68 5.36 16.44 5.15
CA ILE A 68 6.25 15.39 4.68
C ILE A 68 5.71 14.75 3.40
N PRO A 69 6.56 14.33 2.45
CA PRO A 69 6.11 13.76 1.18
C PRO A 69 5.37 12.42 1.37
N LEU A 70 4.34 12.21 0.55
CA LEU A 70 3.62 10.94 0.41
C LEU A 70 3.82 10.41 -1.00
N PHE A 71 4.34 9.19 -1.11
CA PHE A 71 4.54 8.47 -2.36
C PHE A 71 3.57 7.30 -2.49
N ALA A 72 3.18 7.00 -3.72
CA ALA A 72 2.50 5.76 -4.05
C ALA A 72 3.49 4.71 -4.57
N VAL A 73 3.13 3.45 -4.37
CA VAL A 73 3.74 2.30 -5.04
C VAL A 73 2.63 1.36 -5.53
N SER A 74 2.84 0.74 -6.69
CA SER A 74 1.89 -0.28 -7.17
C SER A 74 1.86 -1.47 -6.20
N ALA A 75 0.66 -2.00 -5.96
CA ALA A 75 0.51 -3.20 -5.14
C ALA A 75 1.27 -4.42 -5.73
N PHE A 76 1.50 -4.47 -7.05
CA PHE A 76 2.28 -5.53 -7.69
C PHE A 76 3.76 -5.53 -7.31
N GLU A 77 4.34 -4.36 -7.01
CA GLU A 77 5.72 -4.27 -6.49
C GLU A 77 5.86 -4.97 -5.12
N LEU A 78 4.74 -5.08 -4.39
CA LEU A 78 4.69 -5.63 -3.04
C LEU A 78 4.20 -7.09 -2.98
N ASN A 79 3.99 -7.74 -4.12
CA ASN A 79 3.65 -9.17 -4.18
C ASN A 79 4.46 -9.95 -5.24
N GLY A 80 5.44 -9.30 -5.87
CA GLY A 80 6.27 -9.90 -6.90
C GLY A 80 5.54 -10.09 -8.22
N TYR A 81 4.66 -9.14 -8.59
CA TYR A 81 3.88 -9.15 -9.83
C TYR A 81 3.01 -10.42 -10.00
N LYS A 82 2.52 -10.96 -8.88
CA LYS A 82 1.63 -12.13 -8.83
C LYS A 82 0.16 -11.69 -8.76
N PRO A 83 -0.81 -12.60 -8.95
CA PRO A 83 -2.23 -12.26 -8.87
C PRO A 83 -2.62 -11.60 -7.54
N ILE A 84 -3.36 -10.49 -7.60
CA ILE A 84 -3.90 -9.77 -6.44
C ILE A 84 -5.40 -10.03 -6.33
N SER A 85 -5.89 -10.39 -5.15
CA SER A 85 -7.32 -10.64 -4.94
C SER A 85 -8.19 -9.43 -5.34
N ALA A 86 -9.24 -9.68 -6.14
CA ALA A 86 -10.23 -8.69 -6.53
C ALA A 86 -11.59 -9.00 -5.88
N ASN A 87 -12.30 -10.01 -6.39
CA ASN A 87 -13.60 -10.45 -5.88
C ASN A 87 -13.79 -11.96 -6.15
N LYS A 88 -14.27 -12.70 -5.14
CA LYS A 88 -14.42 -14.16 -5.18
C LYS A 88 -13.12 -14.85 -5.62
N ASN A 89 -13.13 -15.54 -6.76
CA ASN A 89 -11.99 -16.24 -7.36
C ASN A 89 -11.28 -15.43 -8.45
N PHE A 90 -11.69 -14.18 -8.69
CA PHE A 90 -11.01 -13.29 -9.63
C PHE A 90 -9.90 -12.52 -8.95
N CYS A 91 -8.81 -12.34 -9.68
CA CYS A 91 -7.65 -11.56 -9.30
C CYS A 91 -7.34 -10.54 -10.39
N PHE A 92 -6.76 -9.41 -9.97
CA PHE A 92 -6.01 -8.53 -10.86
C PHE A 92 -4.70 -9.24 -11.22
N VAL A 93 -4.43 -9.38 -12.51
CA VAL A 93 -3.21 -9.99 -13.04
C VAL A 93 -2.50 -8.98 -13.92
N TYR A 94 -1.19 -8.83 -13.71
CA TYR A 94 -0.35 -7.96 -14.53
C TYR A 94 0.25 -8.77 -15.68
N LYS A 95 -0.07 -8.42 -16.93
CA LYS A 95 0.43 -9.07 -18.15
C LYS A 95 0.85 -8.04 -19.17
N GLU A 96 2.10 -8.11 -19.61
CA GLU A 96 2.61 -7.31 -20.74
C GLU A 96 2.38 -5.80 -20.64
N GLY A 97 2.34 -5.25 -19.42
CA GLY A 97 2.10 -3.82 -19.19
C GLY A 97 0.64 -3.46 -18.83
N GLU A 98 -0.28 -4.41 -18.94
CA GLU A 98 -1.70 -4.22 -18.67
C GLU A 98 -2.15 -4.98 -17.41
N ILE A 99 -3.25 -4.51 -16.82
CA ILE A 99 -3.91 -5.17 -15.70
C ILE A 99 -5.23 -5.73 -16.22
N CYS A 100 -5.45 -7.04 -16.06
CA CYS A 100 -6.69 -7.72 -16.43
C CYS A 100 -7.32 -8.43 -15.22
N LEU A 101 -8.62 -8.71 -15.31
CA LEU A 101 -9.33 -9.54 -14.34
C LEU A 101 -9.45 -10.98 -14.85
N GLU A 102 -8.89 -11.92 -14.08
CA GLU A 102 -8.91 -13.34 -14.43
C GLU A 102 -9.11 -14.22 -13.20
N GLN A 103 -9.64 -15.42 -13.39
CA GLN A 103 -9.72 -16.41 -12.30
C GLN A 103 -8.32 -16.89 -11.94
N ASN A 104 -7.94 -16.74 -10.68
CA ASN A 104 -6.62 -17.11 -10.20
C ASN A 104 -6.58 -17.31 -8.67
N ILE A 105 -5.47 -17.80 -8.16
CA ILE A 105 -5.18 -17.87 -6.72
C ILE A 105 -4.39 -16.62 -6.33
N PRO A 106 -4.86 -15.81 -5.37
CA PRO A 106 -4.16 -14.61 -4.96
C PRO A 106 -2.85 -14.95 -4.26
N ALA A 107 -1.81 -14.16 -4.52
CA ALA A 107 -0.55 -14.21 -3.80
C ALA A 107 -0.57 -13.28 -2.58
N GLU A 108 0.24 -13.61 -1.59
CA GLU A 108 0.44 -12.77 -0.42
C GLU A 108 1.31 -11.55 -0.71
N PHE A 109 1.05 -10.47 0.02
CA PHE A 109 1.89 -9.29 0.02
C PHE A 109 3.07 -9.44 0.99
N PHE A 110 4.16 -8.75 0.69
CA PHE A 110 5.32 -8.63 1.57
C PHE A 110 5.71 -7.16 1.76
N LEU A 111 6.46 -6.90 2.85
CA LEU A 111 7.21 -5.66 3.02
C LEU A 111 8.63 -5.90 2.49
N PRO A 112 9.12 -5.12 1.52
CA PRO A 112 10.45 -5.31 1.00
C PRO A 112 11.50 -5.05 2.09
N LYS A 113 12.65 -5.73 2.00
CA LYS A 113 13.75 -5.49 2.95
C LYS A 113 14.46 -4.16 2.71
N ASN A 114 14.37 -3.65 1.48
CA ASN A 114 14.98 -2.40 1.04
C ASN A 114 14.03 -1.63 0.10
N LEU A 115 13.98 -0.30 0.21
CA LEU A 115 13.10 0.56 -0.61
C LEU A 115 13.68 0.97 -1.97
N GLN A 116 14.99 0.82 -2.21
CA GLN A 116 15.68 1.35 -3.40
C GLN A 116 15.19 0.75 -4.72
N GLU A 117 14.67 -0.49 -4.68
CA GLU A 117 14.12 -1.16 -5.86
C GLU A 117 12.65 -0.81 -6.11
N LEU A 118 11.98 -0.12 -5.17
CA LEU A 118 10.58 0.28 -5.35
C LEU A 118 10.48 1.44 -6.33
N LYS A 119 9.55 1.30 -7.27
CA LYS A 119 9.15 2.38 -8.16
C LYS A 119 8.15 3.30 -7.44
N LEU A 120 8.69 4.25 -6.68
CA LEU A 120 7.90 5.28 -6.01
C LEU A 120 7.38 6.31 -7.00
N ASN A 121 6.11 6.71 -6.84
CA ASN A 121 5.48 7.74 -7.65
C ASN A 121 5.04 8.93 -6.79
N ASN A 122 5.32 10.14 -7.30
CA ASN A 122 4.85 11.40 -6.72
C ASN A 122 3.36 11.63 -7.00
N ASP A 123 2.84 11.12 -8.11
CA ASP A 123 1.40 11.00 -8.31
C ASP A 123 0.91 9.88 -7.40
N ASN A 124 0.44 10.31 -6.23
CA ASN A 124 0.07 9.45 -5.14
C ASN A 124 -1.43 9.20 -5.10
N LEU A 125 -2.18 9.50 -6.16
CA LEU A 125 -3.62 9.25 -6.18
C LEU A 125 -3.92 7.73 -6.12
N PRO A 126 -5.02 7.34 -5.45
CA PRO A 126 -5.51 5.97 -5.48
C PRO A 126 -5.74 5.45 -6.89
N PHE A 127 -5.21 4.28 -7.20
CA PHE A 127 -5.49 3.56 -8.42
C PHE A 127 -6.66 2.59 -8.20
N TYR A 128 -7.86 3.04 -8.58
CA TYR A 128 -9.05 2.20 -8.59
C TYR A 128 -9.18 1.55 -9.97
N PHE A 129 -8.88 0.27 -10.06
CA PHE A 129 -9.18 -0.50 -11.26
C PHE A 129 -10.70 -0.66 -11.38
N LEU A 130 -11.28 0.14 -12.27
CA LEU A 130 -12.67 0.04 -12.67
C LEU A 130 -12.67 -0.68 -14.01
N ASP A 131 -13.11 -1.94 -14.04
CA ASP A 131 -13.36 -2.60 -15.31
C ASP A 131 -14.46 -1.79 -16.02
N ALA A 132 -14.23 -1.44 -17.28
CA ALA A 132 -15.28 -0.88 -18.12
C ALA A 132 -16.35 -1.97 -18.28
N ILE A 133 -17.49 -1.80 -17.60
CA ILE A 133 -18.70 -2.58 -17.85
C ILE A 133 -19.33 -2.08 -19.15
#